data_AF-A0A7V0V8E3-F1
#
_entry.id   AF-A0A7V0V8E3-F1
#
_cell.length_a   1.000
_cell.length_b   1.000
_cell.length_c   1.000
_cell.angle_alpha   90.00
_cell.angle_beta   90.00
_cell.angle_gamma   90.00
#
_symmetry.space_group_name_H-M   'P 1'
#
loop_
_entity.id
_entity.type
_entity.pdbx_description
1 polymer ?
#
loop_
_entity_poly.entity_id
_entity_poly.type
_entity_poly.pdbx_seq_one_letter_code
_entity_poly.pdbx_strand_id
1 'polypeptide(L)'
;MPSANGFFVGNNGPAYEDIEIRKGPPLDYAVEKLANSLKAVHSLICNTKLYMPDDIVVEGKMGLSLKEDFILHDAYVAFHYGLTAFLAFVNMLSLANHSLIDELAGYDDKQFSEWLDKVWSEGSVTG
;
A
#
# COMPACT_ATOMS: atom_id res chain seq x y z
N MET A 1 -9.30 6.60 -65.89
CA MET A 1 -9.48 7.95 -65.32
C MET A 1 -8.51 8.13 -64.15
N PRO A 2 -7.94 9.34 -63.96
CA PRO A 2 -6.99 9.73 -62.89
C PRO A 2 -7.75 9.99 -61.56
N SER A 3 -7.19 10.24 -60.37
CA SER A 3 -5.84 10.40 -59.79
C SER A 3 -5.98 10.49 -58.25
N ALA A 4 -4.82 10.42 -57.56
CA ALA A 4 -4.50 11.13 -56.33
C ALA A 4 -5.05 10.59 -54.99
N ASN A 5 -4.20 9.87 -54.26
CA ASN A 5 -3.63 10.39 -52.99
C ASN A 5 -2.56 9.45 -52.46
N GLY A 6 -1.33 9.64 -52.94
CA GLY A 6 -0.15 9.36 -52.13
C GLY A 6 0.28 10.66 -51.46
N PHE A 7 0.13 10.78 -50.15
CA PHE A 7 0.66 11.81 -49.24
C PHE A 7 0.19 11.37 -47.85
N PHE A 8 0.83 10.55 -47.02
CA PHE A 8 2.22 10.47 -46.61
C PHE A 8 2.44 9.05 -46.05
N VAL A 9 3.11 8.15 -46.77
CA VAL A 9 3.75 7.01 -46.10
C VAL A 9 5.02 7.59 -45.51
N GLY A 10 4.99 7.86 -44.19
CA GLY A 10 6.13 8.40 -43.47
C GLY A 10 7.35 7.55 -43.76
N ASN A 11 8.38 8.18 -44.32
CA ASN A 11 9.59 7.54 -44.83
C ASN A 11 10.51 6.98 -43.71
N ASN A 12 9.95 6.80 -42.50
CA ASN A 12 10.52 6.20 -41.29
C ASN A 12 9.37 5.53 -40.52
N GLY A 13 9.18 4.21 -40.55
CA GLY A 13 8.00 3.67 -39.86
C GLY A 13 7.84 2.17 -39.66
N PRO A 14 8.90 1.37 -39.44
CA PRO A 14 8.81 0.16 -38.63
C PRO A 14 9.67 0.27 -37.35
N ALA A 15 10.20 1.45 -37.03
CA ALA A 15 11.14 1.66 -35.93
C ALA A 15 10.51 2.04 -34.59
N TYR A 16 9.20 2.33 -34.58
CA TYR A 16 8.47 2.69 -33.37
C TYR A 16 7.36 1.68 -33.17
N GLU A 17 7.44 0.96 -32.06
CA GLU A 17 6.31 0.23 -31.50
C GLU A 17 5.33 1.24 -30.92
N ASP A 18 4.03 1.02 -31.12
CA ASP A 18 2.99 1.74 -30.37
C ASP A 18 3.10 1.30 -28.91
N ILE A 19 3.89 2.05 -28.12
CA ILE A 19 3.91 1.89 -26.68
C ILE A 19 2.62 2.53 -26.18
N GLU A 20 1.65 1.71 -25.81
CA GLU A 20 0.47 2.17 -25.10
C GLU A 20 0.90 2.61 -23.69
N ILE A 21 1.33 3.87 -23.56
CA ILE A 21 1.70 4.45 -22.27
C ILE A 21 0.41 4.61 -21.47
N ARG A 22 0.17 3.69 -20.54
CA ARG A 22 -0.84 3.91 -19.50
C ARG A 22 -0.44 5.13 -18.69
N LYS A 23 -1.11 6.26 -18.95
CA LYS A 23 -1.09 7.43 -18.07
C LYS A 23 -1.97 7.12 -16.85
N GLY A 24 -1.48 6.19 -16.01
CA GLY A 24 -2.04 5.99 -14.69
C GLY A 24 -1.84 7.23 -13.83
N PRO A 25 -2.50 7.30 -12.66
CA PRO A 25 -2.21 8.36 -11.69
C PRO A 25 -0.71 8.36 -11.35
N PRO A 26 -0.13 9.51 -10.99
CA PRO A 26 1.28 9.59 -10.58
C PRO A 26 1.58 8.57 -9.48
N LEU A 27 2.78 8.00 -9.49
CA LEU A 27 3.19 7.02 -8.48
C LEU A 27 3.05 7.59 -7.06
N ASP A 28 3.38 8.87 -6.89
CA ASP A 28 3.23 9.61 -5.63
C ASP A 28 1.80 9.60 -5.11
N TYR A 29 0.81 9.70 -6.00
CA TYR A 29 -0.60 9.61 -5.60
C TYR A 29 -0.93 8.22 -5.06
N ALA A 30 -0.44 7.16 -5.71
CA ALA A 30 -0.66 5.79 -5.24
C ALA A 30 0.03 5.54 -3.90
N VAL A 31 1.26 6.02 -3.73
CA VAL A 31 2.01 5.94 -2.46
C VAL A 31 1.29 6.70 -1.35
N GLU A 32 0.82 7.91 -1.60
CA GLU A 32 0.05 8.72 -0.63
C GLU A 32 -1.23 7.99 -0.18
N LYS A 33 -1.99 7.39 -1.11
CA LYS A 33 -3.21 6.64 -0.75
C LYS A 33 -2.89 5.37 0.01
N LEU A 34 -1.82 4.67 -0.35
CA LEU A 34 -1.38 3.49 0.38
C LEU A 34 -0.91 3.83 1.81
N ALA A 35 -0.15 4.92 1.98
CA ALA A 35 0.24 5.44 3.28
C ALA A 35 -0.98 5.80 4.14
N ASN A 36 -1.98 6.47 3.57
CA ASN A 36 -3.22 6.78 4.28
C ASN A 36 -4.01 5.52 4.66
N SER A 37 -4.07 4.52 3.78
CA SER A 37 -4.68 3.21 4.10
C SER A 37 -3.96 2.53 5.25
N LEU A 38 -2.63 2.57 5.29
CA LEU A 38 -1.84 2.02 6.38
C LEU A 38 -2.11 2.73 7.70
N LYS A 39 -2.21 4.07 7.71
CA LYS A 39 -2.59 4.85 8.89
C LYS A 39 -3.96 4.41 9.42
N ALA A 40 -4.94 4.21 8.54
CA ALA A 40 -6.26 3.75 8.94
C ALA A 40 -6.25 2.34 9.57
N VAL A 41 -5.50 1.40 8.99
CA VAL A 41 -5.35 0.03 9.55
C VAL A 41 -4.59 0.07 10.89
N HIS A 42 -3.55 0.89 11.00
CA HIS A 42 -2.82 1.11 12.26
C HIS A 42 -3.75 1.62 13.36
N SER A 43 -4.51 2.68 13.08
CA SER A 43 -5.48 3.20 14.04
C SER A 43 -6.56 2.17 14.41
N LEU A 44 -6.96 1.28 13.48
CA LEU A 44 -7.86 0.17 13.80
C LEU A 44 -7.23 -0.79 14.82
N ILE A 45 -5.95 -1.15 14.64
CA ILE A 45 -5.22 -2.00 15.61
C ILE A 45 -5.17 -1.31 16.98
N CYS A 46 -4.72 -0.04 17.04
CA CYS A 46 -4.60 0.71 18.28
C CYS A 46 -5.94 0.87 19.00
N ASN A 47 -6.99 1.29 18.27
CA ASN A 47 -8.32 1.49 18.84
C ASN A 47 -8.95 0.18 19.30
N THR A 48 -8.76 -0.91 18.56
CA THR A 48 -9.25 -2.23 18.97
C THR A 48 -8.56 -2.68 20.25
N LYS A 49 -7.24 -2.56 20.35
CA LYS A 49 -6.51 -2.90 21.59
C LYS A 49 -6.99 -2.08 22.78
N LEU A 50 -7.20 -0.78 22.60
CA LEU A 50 -7.49 0.17 23.66
C LEU A 50 -8.95 0.15 24.13
N TYR A 51 -9.89 -0.01 23.20
CA TYR A 51 -11.32 0.22 23.47
C TYR A 51 -12.19 -1.02 23.32
N MET A 52 -11.71 -2.08 22.66
CA MET A 52 -12.51 -3.30 22.51
C MET A 52 -12.39 -4.19 23.75
N PRO A 53 -13.52 -4.59 24.37
CA PRO A 53 -13.53 -5.56 25.46
C PRO A 53 -13.02 -6.94 25.02
N ASP A 54 -12.35 -7.64 25.93
CA ASP A 54 -11.77 -8.98 25.66
C ASP A 54 -12.81 -10.11 25.76
N ASP A 55 -13.96 -9.87 26.38
CA ASP A 55 -14.97 -10.86 26.75
C ASP A 55 -16.13 -10.99 25.75
N ILE A 56 -16.00 -10.40 24.56
CA ILE A 56 -17.03 -10.51 23.52
C ILE A 56 -16.99 -11.91 22.90
N VAL A 57 -18.02 -12.70 23.20
CA VAL A 57 -18.20 -14.06 22.68
C VAL A 57 -18.89 -14.02 21.31
N VAL A 58 -18.37 -14.81 20.36
CA VAL A 58 -19.02 -15.03 19.07
C VAL A 58 -19.94 -16.24 19.16
N GLU A 59 -21.25 -16.02 18.95
CA GLU A 59 -22.21 -17.12 18.92
C GLU A 59 -21.82 -18.18 17.88
N GLY A 60 -21.87 -19.46 18.28
CA GLY A 60 -21.53 -20.58 17.40
C GLY A 60 -20.03 -20.84 17.20
N LYS A 61 -19.13 -20.07 17.84
CA LYS A 61 -17.68 -20.30 17.80
C LYS A 61 -17.10 -20.39 19.22
N MET A 62 -17.23 -21.56 19.85
CA MET A 62 -16.64 -21.81 21.17
C MET A 62 -15.11 -21.68 21.14
N GLY A 63 -14.56 -20.94 22.10
CA GLY A 63 -13.12 -20.86 22.35
C GLY A 63 -12.35 -19.86 21.49
N LEU A 64 -13.03 -19.03 20.69
CA LEU A 64 -12.40 -17.95 19.93
C LEU A 64 -12.79 -16.58 20.48
N SER A 65 -11.82 -15.68 20.57
CA SER A 65 -12.00 -14.27 20.92
C SER A 65 -12.35 -13.46 19.69
N LEU A 66 -13.44 -12.68 19.74
CA LEU A 66 -13.77 -11.76 18.64
C LEU A 66 -12.63 -10.75 18.41
N LYS A 67 -12.05 -10.25 19.50
CA LYS A 67 -11.01 -9.23 19.47
C LYS A 67 -9.71 -9.77 18.87
N GLU A 68 -9.18 -10.86 19.43
CA GLU A 68 -7.86 -11.39 19.03
C GLU A 68 -7.94 -12.18 17.72
N ASP A 69 -8.84 -13.17 17.63
CA ASP A 69 -8.80 -14.17 16.55
C ASP A 69 -9.45 -13.67 15.25
N PHE A 70 -10.32 -12.66 15.31
CA PHE A 70 -10.99 -12.13 14.12
C PHE A 70 -10.51 -10.73 13.78
N ILE A 71 -10.63 -9.78 14.71
CA ILE A 71 -10.38 -8.37 14.36
C ILE A 71 -8.90 -8.05 14.34
N LEU A 72 -8.17 -8.33 15.42
CA LEU A 72 -6.75 -8.02 15.49
C LEU A 72 -5.98 -8.88 14.50
N HIS A 73 -6.24 -10.19 14.43
CA HIS A 73 -5.60 -11.06 13.43
C HIS A 73 -5.71 -10.50 12.01
N ASP A 74 -6.92 -10.23 11.54
CA ASP A 74 -7.14 -9.74 10.17
C ASP A 74 -6.52 -8.34 9.96
N ALA A 75 -6.61 -7.46 10.96
CA ALA A 75 -5.99 -6.14 10.90
C ALA A 75 -4.46 -6.22 10.80
N TYR A 76 -3.82 -7.11 11.58
CA TYR A 76 -2.38 -7.36 11.52
C TYR A 76 -1.95 -7.93 10.17
N VAL A 77 -2.72 -8.85 9.60
CA VAL A 77 -2.47 -9.41 8.26
C VAL A 77 -2.57 -8.31 7.20
N ALA A 78 -3.63 -7.48 7.25
CA ALA A 78 -3.79 -6.34 6.35
C ALA A 78 -2.65 -5.33 6.48
N PHE A 79 -2.22 -5.05 7.72
CA PHE A 79 -1.10 -4.16 8.00
C PHE A 79 0.22 -4.71 7.43
N HIS A 80 0.51 -5.99 7.65
CA HIS A 80 1.69 -6.67 7.14
C HIS A 80 1.82 -6.56 5.61
N TYR A 81 0.77 -6.93 4.89
CA TYR A 81 0.78 -6.90 3.43
C TYR A 81 0.77 -5.47 2.88
N GLY A 82 0.01 -4.57 3.51
CA GLY A 82 0.01 -3.15 3.15
C GLY A 82 1.39 -2.51 3.31
N LEU A 83 2.09 -2.82 4.40
CA LEU A 83 3.41 -2.27 4.70
C LEU A 83 4.45 -2.81 3.72
N THR A 84 4.39 -4.11 3.43
CA THR A 84 5.26 -4.74 2.43
C THR A 84 5.04 -4.10 1.05
N ALA A 85 3.79 -3.87 0.66
CA ALA A 85 3.48 -3.18 -0.59
C ALA A 85 4.03 -1.75 -0.60
N PHE A 86 3.82 -0.97 0.48
CA PHE A 86 4.34 0.39 0.59
C PHE A 86 5.86 0.44 0.45
N LEU A 87 6.57 -0.44 1.16
CA LEU A 87 8.02 -0.57 1.08
C LEU A 87 8.48 -0.97 -0.33
N ALA A 88 7.75 -1.82 -1.04
CA ALA A 88 8.04 -2.14 -2.43
C ALA A 88 7.88 -0.91 -3.34
N PHE A 89 6.81 -0.13 -3.15
CA PHE A 89 6.55 1.10 -3.93
C PHE A 89 7.64 2.16 -3.76
N VAL A 90 8.20 2.28 -2.55
CA VAL A 90 9.27 3.24 -2.25
C VAL A 90 10.69 2.65 -2.33
N ASN A 91 10.86 1.49 -2.98
CA ASN A 91 12.15 0.80 -3.15
C ASN A 91 12.91 0.44 -1.85
N MET A 92 12.17 0.25 -0.75
CA MET A 92 12.69 -0.08 0.59
C MET A 92 12.29 -1.49 1.05
N LEU A 93 12.02 -2.41 0.12
CA LEU A 93 11.57 -3.77 0.44
C LEU A 93 12.55 -4.56 1.31
N SER A 94 13.84 -4.20 1.31
CA SER A 94 14.85 -4.77 2.20
C SER A 94 14.56 -4.56 3.69
N LEU A 95 13.74 -3.57 4.04
CA LEU A 95 13.29 -3.32 5.41
C LEU A 95 12.16 -4.27 5.85
N ALA A 96 11.45 -4.91 4.91
CA ALA A 96 10.31 -5.77 5.21
C ALA A 96 10.75 -7.05 5.94
N ASN A 97 10.70 -7.02 7.26
CA ASN A 97 10.96 -8.17 8.14
C ASN A 97 9.93 -8.21 9.28
N HIS A 98 9.73 -9.39 9.88
CA HIS A 98 8.72 -9.57 10.92
C HIS A 98 8.91 -8.65 12.13
N SER A 99 10.15 -8.43 12.58
CA SER A 99 10.44 -7.54 13.71
C SER A 99 10.00 -6.10 13.48
N LEU A 100 10.12 -5.58 12.25
CA LEU A 100 9.68 -4.23 11.91
C LEU A 100 8.15 -4.11 12.01
N ILE A 101 7.42 -5.13 11.58
CA ILE A 101 5.94 -5.11 11.60
C ILE A 101 5.43 -5.06 13.04
N ASP A 102 6.00 -5.89 13.91
CA ASP A 102 5.63 -5.92 15.33
C ASP A 102 6.00 -4.60 16.03
N GLU A 103 7.17 -4.04 15.70
CA GLU A 103 7.62 -2.73 16.20
C GLU A 103 6.63 -1.64 15.80
N LEU A 104 6.32 -1.52 14.50
CA LEU A 104 5.46 -0.46 13.97
C LEU A 104 4.02 -0.60 14.45
N ALA A 105 3.52 -1.82 14.66
CA ALA A 105 2.19 -2.04 15.23
C ALA A 105 2.11 -1.73 16.74
N GLY A 106 3.25 -1.46 17.38
CA GLY A 106 3.37 -0.96 18.75
C GLY A 106 3.50 0.56 18.86
N TYR A 107 3.64 1.27 17.73
CA TYR A 107 3.72 2.73 17.73
C TYR A 107 2.36 3.36 18.06
N ASP A 108 2.39 4.61 18.50
CA ASP A 108 1.21 5.46 18.43
C ASP A 108 1.01 6.03 17.01
N ASP A 109 -0.17 6.59 16.73
CA ASP A 109 -0.52 7.10 15.39
C ASP A 109 0.46 8.19 14.90
N LYS A 110 1.02 8.99 15.82
CA LYS A 110 1.95 10.07 15.47
C LYS A 110 3.29 9.48 15.06
N GLN A 111 3.84 8.58 15.88
CA GLN A 111 5.10 7.88 15.61
C GLN A 111 5.02 7.12 14.28
N PHE A 112 3.91 6.42 14.03
CA PHE A 112 3.72 5.69 12.78
C PHE A 112 3.62 6.63 11.57
N SER A 113 2.92 7.77 11.70
CA SER A 113 2.87 8.77 10.63
C SER A 113 4.25 9.35 10.33
N GLU A 114 5.02 9.73 11.35
CA GLU A 114 6.37 10.28 11.20
C GLU A 114 7.31 9.26 10.54
N TRP A 115 7.17 7.97 10.88
CA TRP A 115 7.92 6.89 10.25
C TRP A 115 7.60 6.76 8.76
N LEU A 116 6.31 6.78 8.37
CA LEU A 116 5.90 6.72 6.97
C LEU A 116 6.46 7.90 6.15
N ASP A 117 6.39 9.10 6.70
CA ASP A 117 6.88 10.32 6.04
C ASP A 117 8.40 10.24 5.83
N LYS A 118 9.14 9.74 6.83
CA LYS A 118 10.59 9.50 6.73
C LYS A 118 10.91 8.49 5.63
N VAL A 119 10.29 7.31 5.65
CA VAL A 119 10.53 6.24 4.68
C VAL A 119 10.22 6.69 3.26
N TRP A 120 9.13 7.44 3.07
CA TRP A 120 8.80 7.99 1.76
C TRP A 120 9.86 9.00 1.29
N SER A 121 10.32 9.91 2.16
CA SER A 121 11.36 10.88 1.80
C SER A 121 12.71 10.22 1.44
N GLU A 122 13.07 9.11 2.10
CA GLU A 122 14.31 8.38 1.83
C GLU A 122 14.20 7.46 0.61
N GLY A 123 13.01 6.90 0.35
CA GLY A 123 12.73 5.99 -0.76
C GLY A 123 12.35 6.68 -2.08
N SER A 124 12.06 7.98 -2.05
CA SER A 124 11.82 8.77 -3.25
C SER A 124 13.12 9.00 -4.04
N VAL A 125 13.49 8.03 -4.88
CA VAL A 125 14.60 8.14 -5.83
C VAL A 125 14.19 8.90 -7.10
N THR A 126 12.96 9.39 -7.17
CA THR A 126 12.42 10.23 -8.25
C THR A 126 12.22 11.65 -7.74
N GLY A 127 13.32 12.36 -7.56
CA GLY A 127 13.36 13.82 -7.74
C GLY A 127 13.67 14.15 -9.19
#